data_AF-A0A941PN69-F1
#
_entry.id   AF-A0A941PN69-F1
#
_cell.length_a   1.000
_cell.length_b   1.000
_cell.length_c   1.000
_cell.angle_alpha   90.00
_cell.angle_beta   90.00
_cell.angle_gamma   90.00
#
_symmetry.space_group_name_H-M   'P 1'
#
loop_
_entity.id
_entity.type
_entity.pdbx_description
1 polymer ?
#
loop_
_entity_poly.entity_id
_entity_poly.type
_entity_poly.pdbx_seq_one_letter_code
_entity_poly.pdbx_strand_id
1 'polypeptide(L)' 'MTDPTPQTPAILPEQRAAIQSLTLRSAAAIAVAAVATRLSIDLPAGAAQDIAGALIDLITTLGLVGVAVGRTRARGPIV' A
#
# COMPACT_ATOMS: atom_id res chain seq x y z
N MET A 1 -18.07 12.00 42.46
CA MET A 1 -16.80 11.36 42.02
C MET A 1 -17.09 10.73 40.67
N THR A 2 -17.02 11.51 39.59
CA THR A 2 -17.33 11.03 38.23
C THR A 2 -16.13 10.24 37.71
N ASP A 3 -16.36 8.96 37.47
CA ASP A 3 -15.41 8.04 36.86
C ASP A 3 -15.12 8.49 35.40
N PRO A 4 -13.86 8.79 35.02
CA PRO A 4 -13.55 9.15 33.65
C PRO A 4 -13.57 7.87 32.80
N THR A 5 -14.63 7.70 32.01
CA THR A 5 -14.73 6.64 31.01
C THR A 5 -13.47 6.66 30.12
N PRO A 6 -12.78 5.52 29.90
CA PRO A 6 -11.63 5.47 29.00
C PRO A 6 -12.08 5.85 27.60
N GLN A 7 -11.65 7.01 27.11
CA GLN A 7 -11.83 7.38 25.71
C GLN A 7 -10.97 6.44 24.88
N THR A 8 -11.57 5.34 24.42
CA THR A 8 -10.95 4.48 23.41
C THR A 8 -10.71 5.38 22.19
N PRO A 9 -9.46 5.59 21.75
CA PRO A 9 -9.17 6.48 20.65
C PRO A 9 -9.97 6.00 19.43
N ALA A 10 -10.97 6.79 19.01
CA ALA A 10 -11.67 6.56 17.77
C ALA A 10 -10.66 6.82 16.65
N ILE A 11 -9.96 5.77 16.24
CA ILE A 11 -8.96 5.84 15.18
C ILE A 11 -9.68 6.28 13.92
N LEU A 12 -9.40 7.51 13.48
CA LEU A 12 -9.98 8.08 12.27
C LEU A 12 -9.64 7.16 11.07
N PRO A 13 -10.55 6.96 10.10
CA PRO A 13 -10.32 6.08 8.95
C PRO A 13 -9.00 6.38 8.21
N GLU A 14 -8.62 7.66 8.12
CA GLU A 14 -7.38 8.12 7.49
C GLU A 14 -6.12 7.64 8.23
N GLN A 15 -6.16 7.62 9.56
CA GLN A 15 -5.05 7.12 10.37
C GLN A 15 -4.90 5.59 10.23
N ARG A 16 -6.01 4.87 10.02
CA ARG A 16 -5.98 3.43 9.72
C ARG A 16 -5.38 3.15 8.34
N ALA A 17 -5.73 3.95 7.34
CA ALA A 17 -5.13 3.88 6.01
C ALA A 17 -3.63 4.21 6.04
N ALA A 18 -3.21 5.22 6.82
CA ALA A 18 -1.81 5.57 6.99
C ALA A 18 -1.00 4.45 7.68
N ILE A 19 -1.53 3.85 8.74
CA ILE A 19 -0.87 2.73 9.44
C ILE A 19 -0.80 1.49 8.54
N GLN A 20 -1.87 1.19 7.80
CA GLN A 20 -1.87 0.08 6.83
C GLN A 20 -0.91 0.35 5.66
N SER A 21 -0.81 1.60 5.20
CA SER A 21 0.16 1.98 4.16
C SER A 21 1.59 1.87 4.66
N LEU A 22 1.88 2.26 5.92
CA LEU A 22 3.20 2.11 6.51
C LEU A 22 3.56 0.64 6.71
N THR A 23 2.60 -0.17 7.17
CA THR A 23 2.76 -1.63 7.34
C THR A 23 2.95 -2.33 6.00
N LEU A 24 2.17 -1.96 4.97
CA LEU A 24 2.30 -2.50 3.63
C LEU A 24 3.65 -2.13 3.01
N ARG A 25 4.06 -0.87 3.15
CA ARG A 25 5.33 -0.38 2.62
C ARG A 25 6.52 -1.05 3.30
N SER A 26 6.47 -1.26 4.62
CA SER A 26 7.53 -1.98 5.34
C SER A 26 7.58 -3.45 4.95
N ALA A 27 6.42 -4.13 4.87
CA ALA A 27 6.35 -5.51 4.41
C ALA A 27 6.89 -5.67 2.98
N ALA A 28 6.53 -4.76 2.07
CA ALA A 28 7.04 -4.74 0.70
C ALA A 28 8.56 -4.50 0.67
N ALA A 29 9.09 -3.58 1.48
CA ALA A 29 10.53 -3.33 1.58
C ALA A 29 11.29 -4.58 2.07
N ILE A 30 10.74 -5.29 3.07
CA ILE A 30 11.31 -6.55 3.56
C ILE A 30 11.32 -7.61 2.45
N ALA A 31 10.22 -7.73 1.69
CA ALA A 31 10.14 -8.66 0.57
C ALA A 31 11.18 -8.33 -0.52
N VAL A 32 11.34 -7.06 -0.88
CA VAL A 32 12.35 -6.59 -1.83
C VAL A 32 13.76 -6.93 -1.34
N ALA A 33 14.06 -6.63 -0.07
CA ALA A 33 15.35 -6.95 0.52
C ALA A 33 15.63 -8.46 0.53
N ALA A 34 14.63 -9.29 0.88
CA ALA A 34 14.76 -10.74 0.88
C ALA A 34 15.04 -11.31 -0.52
N VAL A 35 14.38 -10.76 -1.55
CA VAL A 35 14.63 -11.13 -2.96
C VAL A 35 16.02 -10.69 -3.40
N ALA A 36 16.43 -9.47 -3.06
CA ALA A 36 17.78 -8.98 -3.38
C ALA A 36 18.87 -9.87 -2.79
N THR A 37 18.74 -10.27 -1.52
CA THR A 37 19.65 -11.21 -0.86
C THR A 37 19.70 -12.55 -1.59
N ARG A 38 18.55 -13.10 -2.02
CA ARG A 38 18.51 -14.35 -2.80
C ARG A 38 19.21 -14.25 -4.14
N LEU A 39 19.22 -13.08 -4.75
CA LEU A 39 19.86 -12.81 -6.03
C LEU A 39 21.30 -12.32 -5.90
N SER A 40 21.84 -12.26 -4.67
CA SER A 40 23.17 -11.69 -4.38
C SER A 40 23.34 -10.25 -4.89
N ILE A 41 22.26 -9.47 -4.85
CA ILE A 41 22.26 -8.06 -5.21
C ILE A 41 22.48 -7.24 -3.94
N ASP A 42 23.50 -6.41 -3.94
CA ASP A 42 23.75 -5.47 -2.85
C ASP A 42 22.91 -4.21 -3.06
N LEU A 43 22.02 -3.91 -2.10
CA LEU A 43 21.14 -2.75 -2.16
C LEU A 43 21.71 -1.62 -1.30
N PRO A 44 21.88 -0.41 -1.86
CA PRO A 44 22.26 0.73 -1.06
C PRO A 44 21.20 1.05 0.00
N ALA A 45 21.62 1.70 1.09
CA ALA A 45 20.74 2.04 2.19
C ALA A 45 19.50 2.82 1.71
N GLY A 46 18.32 2.35 2.08
CA GLY A 46 17.03 2.95 1.68
C GLY A 46 16.48 2.46 0.34
N ALA A 47 17.26 1.80 -0.52
CA ALA A 47 16.80 1.37 -1.84
C ALA A 47 15.62 0.39 -1.77
N ALA A 48 15.58 -0.49 -0.78
CA ALA A 48 14.46 -1.42 -0.61
C ALA A 48 13.13 -0.69 -0.34
N GLN A 49 13.15 0.40 0.43
CA GLN A 49 11.97 1.22 0.74
C GLN A 49 11.52 2.05 -0.46
N ASP A 50 12.46 2.53 -1.28
CA ASP A 50 12.16 3.30 -2.49
C ASP A 50 11.59 2.39 -3.58
N ILE A 51 12.20 1.22 -3.80
CA ILE A 51 11.68 0.20 -4.72
C ILE A 51 10.29 -0.26 -4.26
N ALA A 52 10.10 -0.53 -2.97
CA ALA A 52 8.78 -0.89 -2.44
C ALA A 52 7.73 0.19 -2.69
N GLY A 53 8.08 1.47 -2.49
CA GLY A 53 7.20 2.59 -2.82
C GLY A 53 6.83 2.63 -4.30
N ALA A 54 7.83 2.56 -5.19
CA ALA A 54 7.63 2.58 -6.63
C ALA A 54 6.77 1.39 -7.12
N LEU A 55 6.96 0.20 -6.55
CA LEU A 55 6.15 -0.99 -6.87
C LEU A 55 4.70 -0.82 -6.44
N ILE A 56 4.45 -0.28 -5.25
CA ILE A 56 3.09 -0.01 -4.76
C ILE A 56 2.39 0.99 -5.67
N ASP A 57 3.06 2.10 -6.03
CA ASP A 57 2.50 3.12 -6.91
C ASP A 57 2.19 2.56 -8.31
N LEU A 58 3.12 1.75 -8.86
CA LEU A 58 2.94 1.09 -10.15
C LEU A 58 1.72 0.16 -10.14
N ILE A 59 1.63 -0.74 -9.17
CA ILE A 59 0.53 -1.71 -9.06
C ILE A 59 -0.80 -0.97 -8.85
N THR A 60 -0.82 0.04 -7.98
CA THR A 60 -2.02 0.83 -7.71
C THR A 60 -2.49 1.54 -8.98
N THR A 61 -1.58 2.22 -9.67
CA THR A 61 -1.89 2.94 -10.91
C THR A 61 -2.41 1.99 -11.98
N LEU A 62 -1.73 0.86 -12.18
CA LEU A 62 -2.13 -0.13 -13.18
C LEU A 62 -3.51 -0.74 -12.84
N GLY A 63 -3.76 -1.02 -11.56
CA GLY A 63 -5.05 -1.48 -11.09
C GLY A 63 -6.16 -0.47 -11.37
N LEU A 64 -5.92 0.82 -11.08
CA LEU A 64 -6.87 1.89 -11.36
C LEU A 64 -7.14 2.06 -12.86
N VAL A 65 -6.10 1.99 -13.69
CA VAL A 65 -6.24 2.01 -15.16
C VAL A 65 -7.07 0.82 -15.63
N GLY A 66 -6.78 -0.39 -15.15
CA GLY A 66 -7.55 -1.60 -15.47
C GLY A 66 -9.03 -1.48 -15.08
N VAL A 67 -9.31 -0.95 -13.89
CA VAL A 67 -10.69 -0.67 -13.42
C VAL A 67 -11.36 0.35 -14.32
N ALA A 68 -10.67 1.43 -14.70
CA ALA A 68 -11.21 2.45 -15.59
C ALA A 68 -11.58 1.85 -16.97
N VAL A 69 -10.69 1.05 -17.56
CA VAL A 69 -10.95 0.35 -18.84
C VAL A 69 -12.08 -0.67 -18.72
N GLY A 70 -12.13 -1.43 -17.63
CA GLY A 70 -13.23 -2.37 -17.37
C GLY A 70 -14.57 -1.65 -17.23
N ARG A 71 -14.60 -0.52 -16.51
CA ARG A 71 -15.80 0.31 -16.34
C ARG A 71 -16.26 0.92 -17.66
N THR A 72 -15.36 1.41 -18.50
CA THR A 72 -15.74 1.98 -19.81
C THR A 72 -16.33 0.90 -20.72
N ARG A 73 -15.77 -0.32 -20.71
CA ARG A 73 -16.36 -1.47 -21.43
C ARG A 73 -17.72 -1.90 -20.88
N ALA A 74 -17.87 -1.98 -19.56
CA ALA A 74 -19.15 -2.34 -18.92
C ALA A 74 -20.25 -1.29 -19.12
N ARG A 75 -19.88 -0.05 -19.44
CA ARG A 75 -20.78 1.05 -19.83
C ARG A 75 -20.96 1.18 -21.34
N GLY A 76 -20.44 0.25 -22.14
CA GLY A 76 -20.79 0.11 -23.55
C GLY A 76 -22.30 -0.08 -23.72
N PRO A 77 -22.87 0.23 -24.90
CA PRO A 77 -24.32 0.25 -25.10
C PRO A 77 -24.94 -1.05 -24.58
N ILE A 78 -25.97 -0.91 -23.75
CA ILE A 78 -26.88 -2.00 -23.43
C ILE A 78 -27.59 -2.30 -24.75
N VAL A 79 -27.05 -3.24 -25.52
CA VAL A 79 -27.72 -3.88 -26.66
C VAL A 79 -28.53 -5.06 -26.16
#